data_AF-A0A2M8A517-F1
#
_entry.id   AF-A0A2M8A517-F1
#
_cell.length_a   1.000
_cell.length_b   1.000
_cell.length_c   1.000
_cell.angle_alpha   90.00
_cell.angle_beta   90.00
_cell.angle_gamma   90.00
#
_symmetry.space_group_name_H-M   'P 1'
#
loop_
_entity.id
_entity.type
_entity.pdbx_description
1 polymer ?
#
loop_
_entity_poly.entity_id
_entity_poly.type
_entity_poly.pdbx_seq_one_letter_code
_entity_poly.pdbx_strand_id
1 'polypeptide(L)'
;LLAAPKLEVLDAYLTKYRKHPGNLTSQIDHIEKGVSLRISHIHSVSALMDEIGKHGKLSKEIKIIYFNSLIKYLPFVYKNQQGRNLLISLLRKLSFTHKTILLGWFKFYVAYLSLILTGKGQRILK
;
A
#
# COMPACT_ATOMS: atom_id res chain seq x y z
N LEU A 1 26.08 23.75 -9.74
CA LEU A 1 25.58 23.10 -8.50
C LEU A 1 24.21 23.67 -8.19
N LEU A 2 23.13 22.97 -8.55
CA LEU A 2 21.78 23.34 -8.14
C LEU A 2 21.67 23.02 -6.64
N ALA A 3 21.85 24.04 -5.80
CA ALA A 3 21.62 23.94 -4.37
C ALA A 3 20.21 23.40 -4.12
N ALA A 4 20.11 22.44 -3.18
CA ALA A 4 18.89 21.69 -2.91
C ALA A 4 17.63 22.59 -2.90
N PRO A 5 16.58 22.24 -3.66
CA PRO A 5 15.37 23.06 -3.71
C PRO A 5 14.76 23.13 -2.30
N LYS A 6 14.68 24.35 -1.75
CA LYS A 6 13.95 24.62 -0.51
C LYS A 6 12.46 24.58 -0.84
N LEU A 7 11.78 23.53 -0.37
CA LEU A 7 10.32 23.44 -0.41
C LEU A 7 9.76 24.30 0.73
N GLU A 8 9.12 25.41 0.38
CA GLU A 8 8.42 26.28 1.33
C GLU A 8 6.91 25.99 1.21
N VAL A 9 6.29 25.55 2.30
CA VAL A 9 4.86 25.24 2.33
C VAL A 9 4.10 26.54 2.53
N LEU A 10 3.54 27.08 1.44
CA LEU A 10 2.85 28.38 1.41
C LEU A 10 1.49 28.37 2.13
N ASP A 11 0.84 27.21 2.19
CA ASP A 11 -0.40 27.06 2.95
C ASP A 11 -0.67 25.59 3.29
N ALA A 12 -1.05 25.32 4.53
CA ALA A 12 -1.39 23.98 4.99
C ALA A 12 -2.91 23.85 5.02
N TYR A 13 -3.50 23.25 3.98
CA TYR A 13 -4.89 22.79 4.01
C TYR A 13 -5.05 21.64 5.00
N LEU A 14 -4.97 21.94 6.31
CA LEU A 14 -5.28 21.06 7.43
C LEU A 14 -6.81 21.03 7.65
N THR A 15 -7.59 20.94 6.58
CA THR A 15 -8.97 20.51 6.73
C THR A 15 -8.92 19.02 6.99
N LYS A 16 -9.09 18.61 8.25
CA LYS A 16 -9.57 17.26 8.57
C LYS A 16 -10.86 17.09 7.79
N TYR A 17 -10.78 16.51 6.59
CA TYR A 17 -11.93 16.28 5.72
C TYR A 17 -12.97 15.51 6.54
N ARG A 18 -14.06 16.18 6.93
CA ARG A 18 -15.22 15.51 7.52
C ARG A 18 -15.70 14.52 6.48
N LYS A 19 -15.55 13.23 6.78
CA LYS A 19 -16.03 12.14 5.92
C LYS A 19 -17.55 12.16 5.95
N HIS A 20 -18.17 12.80 4.97
CA HIS A 20 -19.60 12.66 4.69
C HIS A 20 -19.79 11.58 3.62
N PRO A 21 -20.85 10.75 3.70
CA PRO A 21 -21.06 9.59 2.82
C PRO A 21 -21.21 9.92 1.32
N GLY A 22 -21.44 11.20 0.99
CA GLY A 22 -21.46 11.69 -0.39
C GLY A 22 -20.12 12.20 -0.92
N ASN A 23 -19.06 12.27 -0.11
CA ASN A 23 -17.78 12.83 -0.56
C ASN A 23 -16.94 11.79 -1.33
N LEU A 24 -16.14 12.26 -2.30
CA LEU A 24 -15.24 11.42 -3.10
C LEU A 24 -14.32 10.54 -2.23
N THR A 25 -13.72 11.09 -1.17
CA THR A 25 -12.85 10.36 -0.24
C THR A 25 -13.57 9.18 0.43
N SER A 26 -14.85 9.30 0.72
CA SER A 26 -15.67 8.26 1.37
C SER A 26 -16.04 7.14 0.39
N GLN A 27 -16.22 7.47 -0.89
CA GLN A 27 -16.40 6.50 -1.97
C GLN A 27 -15.10 5.76 -2.30
N ILE A 28 -13.95 6.45 -2.19
CA ILE A 28 -12.61 5.90 -2.36
C ILE A 28 -12.20 4.99 -1.19
N ASP A 29 -12.57 5.34 0.04
CA ASP A 29 -12.30 4.56 1.25
C ASP A 29 -13.27 3.37 1.43
N HIS A 30 -14.32 3.27 0.62
CA HIS A 30 -15.27 2.16 0.68
C HIS A 30 -14.59 0.85 0.25
N ILE A 31 -14.67 -0.17 1.09
CA ILE A 31 -13.93 -1.45 0.94
C ILE A 31 -14.21 -2.12 -0.42
N GLU A 32 -15.43 -1.99 -0.94
CA GLU A 32 -15.84 -2.64 -2.20
C GLU A 32 -15.78 -1.73 -3.43
N LYS A 33 -16.02 -0.41 -3.29
CA LYS A 33 -16.00 0.54 -4.42
C LYS A 33 -14.59 1.05 -4.74
N GLY A 34 -13.69 1.05 -3.75
CA GLY A 34 -12.30 1.45 -3.91
C GLY A 34 -11.37 0.35 -4.44
N VAL A 35 -11.85 -0.86 -4.71
CA VAL A 35 -11.00 -2.00 -5.14
C VAL A 35 -10.25 -1.68 -6.43
N SER A 36 -10.94 -1.11 -7.43
CA SER A 36 -10.33 -0.70 -8.71
C SER A 36 -9.22 0.33 -8.50
N LEU A 37 -9.46 1.32 -7.63
CA LEU A 37 -8.48 2.35 -7.31
C LEU A 37 -7.28 1.79 -6.54
N ARG A 38 -7.47 0.84 -5.63
CA ARG A 38 -6.38 0.15 -4.93
C ARG A 38 -5.55 -0.70 -5.89
N ILE A 39 -6.20 -1.40 -6.83
CA ILE A 39 -5.51 -2.15 -7.90
C ILE A 39 -4.72 -1.21 -8.80
N SER A 40 -5.32 -0.09 -9.24
CA SER A 40 -4.64 0.95 -10.02
C SER A 40 -3.41 1.49 -9.27
N HIS A 41 -3.55 1.76 -7.98
CA HIS A 41 -2.42 2.21 -7.15
C HIS A 41 -1.32 1.15 -7.04
N ILE A 42 -1.66 -0.14 -6.89
CA ILE A 42 -0.67 -1.24 -6.91
C ILE A 42 0.10 -1.24 -8.24
N HIS A 43 -0.58 -1.05 -9.39
CA HIS A 43 0.09 -0.93 -10.69
C HIS A 43 1.03 0.28 -10.76
N SER A 44 0.55 1.46 -10.37
CA SER A 44 1.35 2.69 -10.36
C SER A 44 2.60 2.56 -9.49
N VAL A 45 2.45 2.00 -8.28
CA VAL A 45 3.59 1.77 -7.38
C VAL A 45 4.53 0.71 -7.96
N SER A 46 4.02 -0.35 -8.58
CA SER A 46 4.88 -1.35 -9.23
C SER A 46 5.77 -0.74 -10.31
N ALA A 47 5.18 0.08 -11.20
CA ALA A 47 5.90 0.79 -12.25
C ALA A 47 6.91 1.80 -11.67
N LEU A 48 6.52 2.54 -10.63
CA LEU A 48 7.43 3.44 -9.92
C LEU A 48 8.64 2.70 -9.35
N MET A 49 8.43 1.51 -8.76
CA MET A 49 9.52 0.69 -8.23
C MET A 49 10.44 0.15 -9.33
N ASP A 50 9.90 -0.18 -10.51
CA ASP A 50 10.72 -0.52 -11.68
C ASP A 50 11.61 0.65 -12.09
N GLU A 51 11.02 1.84 -12.19
CA GLU A 51 11.74 3.03 -12.62
C GLU A 51 12.84 3.42 -11.62
N ILE A 52 12.53 3.50 -10.32
CA ILE A 52 13.52 3.76 -9.26
C ILE A 52 14.62 2.69 -9.26
N GLY A 53 14.25 1.43 -9.53
CA GLY A 53 15.18 0.31 -9.66
C GLY A 53 16.17 0.49 -10.81
N LYS A 54 15.70 0.90 -12.00
CA LYS A 54 16.57 1.18 -13.16
C LYS A 54 17.60 2.27 -12.88
N HIS A 55 17.24 3.26 -12.08
CA HIS A 55 18.16 4.34 -11.66
C HIS A 55 19.09 3.95 -10.51
N GLY A 56 19.05 2.70 -10.02
CA GLY A 56 19.88 2.23 -8.91
C GLY A 56 19.53 2.86 -7.56
N LYS A 57 18.39 3.56 -7.45
CA LYS A 57 17.98 4.33 -6.25
C LYS A 57 17.05 3.56 -5.33
N LEU A 58 16.75 2.29 -5.62
CA LEU A 58 15.82 1.48 -4.84
C LEU A 58 16.51 0.93 -3.58
N SER A 59 16.61 1.78 -2.54
CA SER A 59 17.21 1.41 -1.27
C SER A 59 16.39 0.38 -0.49
N LYS A 60 17.04 -0.34 0.43
CA LYS A 60 16.39 -1.29 1.34
C LYS A 60 15.31 -0.63 2.21
N GLU A 61 15.54 0.61 2.62
CA GLU A 61 14.61 1.40 3.43
C GLU A 61 13.33 1.71 2.65
N ILE A 62 13.46 2.17 1.40
CA ILE A 62 12.32 2.42 0.51
C ILE A 62 11.50 1.13 0.36
N LYS A 63 12.17 0.00 0.11
CA LYS A 63 11.49 -1.31 0.01
C LYS A 63 10.69 -1.65 1.26
N ILE A 64 11.26 -1.46 2.46
CA ILE A 64 10.58 -1.71 3.74
C ILE A 64 9.35 -0.81 3.91
N ILE A 65 9.49 0.49 3.63
CA ILE A 65 8.40 1.47 3.78
C ILE A 65 7.23 1.08 2.87
N TYR A 66 7.51 0.83 1.59
CA TYR A 66 6.45 0.44 0.65
C TYR A 66 5.86 -0.91 0.98
N PHE A 67 6.66 -1.89 1.41
CA PHE A 67 6.16 -3.19 1.84
C PHE A 67 5.14 -3.06 2.99
N ASN A 68 5.50 -2.31 4.04
CA ASN A 68 4.64 -2.10 5.21
C ASN A 68 3.39 -1.28 4.90
N SER A 69 3.43 -0.42 3.90
CA SER A 69 2.26 0.34 3.44
C SER A 69 1.32 -0.54 2.62
N LEU A 70 1.87 -1.32 1.67
CA LEU A 70 1.10 -2.11 0.72
C LEU A 70 0.51 -3.37 1.34
N ILE A 71 1.11 -3.95 2.37
CA ILE A 71 0.53 -5.11 3.08
C ILE A 71 -0.91 -4.81 3.56
N LYS A 72 -1.20 -3.55 3.91
CA LYS A 72 -2.51 -3.06 4.37
C LYS A 72 -3.58 -3.07 3.27
N TYR A 73 -3.19 -3.32 2.02
CA TYR A 73 -4.12 -3.38 0.88
C TYR A 73 -4.82 -4.75 0.80
N LEU A 74 -4.29 -5.77 1.48
CA LEU A 74 -4.85 -7.13 1.45
C LEU A 74 -6.37 -7.18 1.70
N PRO A 75 -6.93 -6.51 2.73
CA PRO A 75 -8.37 -6.59 3.01
C PRO A 75 -9.27 -6.00 1.92
N PHE A 76 -8.72 -5.19 1.03
CA PHE A 76 -9.46 -4.60 -0.09
C PHE A 76 -9.42 -5.50 -1.32
N VAL A 77 -8.29 -6.18 -1.54
CA VAL A 77 -8.10 -6.99 -2.76
C VAL A 77 -8.29 -8.49 -2.53
N TYR A 78 -8.50 -8.97 -1.29
CA TYR A 78 -8.49 -10.42 -1.02
C TYR A 78 -9.56 -11.21 -1.79
N LYS A 79 -10.75 -10.62 -2.00
CA LYS A 79 -11.84 -11.24 -2.80
C LYS A 79 -11.56 -11.20 -4.31
N ASN A 80 -10.74 -10.27 -4.79
CA ASN A 80 -10.40 -10.14 -6.20
C ASN A 80 -9.09 -10.88 -6.50
N GLN A 81 -9.17 -12.02 -7.20
CA GLN A 81 -8.02 -12.86 -7.51
C GLN A 81 -6.88 -12.09 -8.19
N GLN A 82 -7.21 -11.26 -9.20
CA GLN A 82 -6.22 -10.50 -9.96
C GLN A 82 -5.53 -9.46 -9.07
N GLY A 83 -6.31 -8.67 -8.32
CA GLY A 83 -5.78 -7.67 -7.39
C GLY A 83 -4.91 -8.27 -6.30
N ARG A 84 -5.29 -9.44 -5.77
CA ARG A 84 -4.48 -10.18 -4.81
C ARG A 84 -3.16 -10.68 -5.39
N ASN A 85 -3.19 -11.25 -6.59
CA ASN A 85 -1.98 -11.72 -7.27
C ASN A 85 -1.01 -10.56 -7.56
N LEU A 86 -1.55 -9.41 -8.01
CA LEU A 86 -0.76 -8.20 -8.21
C LEU A 86 -0.11 -7.71 -6.92
N LEU A 87 -0.87 -7.67 -5.83
CA LEU A 87 -0.35 -7.30 -4.52
C LEU A 87 0.79 -8.24 -4.09
N ILE A 88 0.59 -9.55 -4.19
CA ILE A 88 1.61 -10.55 -3.83
C ILE A 88 2.86 -10.38 -4.69
N SER A 89 2.70 -10.18 -6.00
CA SER A 89 3.83 -9.95 -6.93
C SER A 89 4.66 -8.72 -6.51
N LEU A 90 3.98 -7.60 -6.23
CA LEU A 90 4.64 -6.38 -5.78
C LEU A 90 5.34 -6.57 -4.43
N LEU A 91 4.69 -7.23 -3.46
CA LEU A 91 5.30 -7.52 -2.16
C LEU A 91 6.54 -8.43 -2.30
N ARG A 92 6.51 -9.43 -3.19
CA ARG A 92 7.67 -10.28 -3.47
C ARG A 92 8.84 -9.47 -4.04
N LYS A 93 8.57 -8.56 -4.97
CA LYS A 93 9.59 -7.66 -5.54
C LYS A 93 10.24 -6.74 -4.50
N LEU A 94 9.45 -6.30 -3.51
CA LEU A 94 9.92 -5.50 -2.39
C LEU A 94 10.59 -6.34 -1.28
N SER A 95 10.50 -7.66 -1.35
CA SER A 95 11.01 -8.55 -0.31
C SER A 95 12.51 -8.78 -0.42
N PHE A 96 13.16 -8.90 0.73
CA PHE A 96 14.54 -9.32 0.91
C PHE A 96 14.72 -9.84 2.33
N THR A 97 15.84 -10.49 2.62
CA THR A 97 16.13 -11.05 3.94
C THR A 97 16.26 -9.94 4.98
N HIS A 98 15.18 -9.68 5.71
CA HIS A 98 15.11 -8.69 6.78
C HIS A 98 14.00 -9.03 7.77
N LYS A 99 14.25 -8.84 9.07
CA LYS A 99 13.30 -9.19 10.14
C LYS A 99 11.92 -8.55 9.95
N THR A 100 11.88 -7.27 9.57
CA THR A 100 10.62 -6.53 9.32
C THR A 100 9.81 -7.13 8.17
N ILE A 101 10.47 -7.54 7.08
CA ILE A 101 9.80 -8.13 5.91
C ILE A 101 9.25 -9.52 6.27
N LEU A 102 10.03 -10.33 6.98
CA LEU A 102 9.61 -11.66 7.43
C LEU A 102 8.41 -11.59 8.38
N LEU A 103 8.46 -10.71 9.39
CA LEU A 103 7.34 -10.45 10.28
C LEU A 103 6.12 -9.92 9.52
N GLY A 104 6.36 -9.08 8.51
CA GLY A 104 5.31 -8.59 7.63
C GLY A 104 4.63 -9.71 6.86
N TRP A 105 5.37 -10.61 6.22
CA TRP A 105 4.80 -11.80 5.57
C TRP A 105 4.02 -12.68 6.53
N PHE A 106 4.55 -12.91 7.74
CA PHE A 106 3.83 -13.64 8.77
C PHE A 106 2.46 -12.98 9.07
N LYS A 107 2.44 -11.67 9.32
CA LYS A 107 1.19 -10.90 9.51
C LYS A 107 0.27 -10.98 8.30
N PHE A 108 0.81 -10.94 7.09
CA PHE A 108 0.03 -11.05 5.84
C PHE A 108 -0.74 -12.36 5.79
N TYR A 109 -0.08 -13.50 6.04
CA TYR A 109 -0.73 -14.81 6.01
C TYR A 109 -1.76 -14.97 7.13
N VAL A 110 -1.43 -14.55 8.35
CA VAL A 110 -2.38 -14.57 9.48
C VAL A 110 -3.62 -13.71 9.18
N ALA A 111 -3.42 -12.52 8.61
CA ALA A 111 -4.51 -11.66 8.19
C ALA A 111 -5.34 -12.25 7.04
N TYR A 112 -4.70 -12.89 6.06
CA TYR A 112 -5.37 -13.55 4.94
C TYR A 112 -6.31 -14.67 5.43
N LEU A 113 -5.81 -15.55 6.30
CA LEU A 113 -6.61 -16.60 6.92
C LEU A 113 -7.75 -16.02 7.76
N SER A 114 -7.48 -14.98 8.56
CA SER A 114 -8.50 -14.30 9.35
C SER A 114 -9.59 -13.65 8.48
N LEU A 115 -9.25 -13.06 7.34
CA LEU A 115 -10.20 -12.50 6.37
C LEU A 115 -11.09 -13.58 5.76
N ILE A 116 -10.53 -14.74 5.43
CA ILE A 116 -11.29 -15.88 4.89
C ILE A 116 -12.26 -16.42 5.95
N LEU A 117 -11.79 -16.62 7.19
CA LEU A 117 -12.56 -17.28 8.24
C LEU A 117 -13.62 -16.37 8.89
N THR A 118 -13.32 -15.09 9.09
CA THR A 118 -14.14 -14.20 9.93
C THR A 118 -14.51 -12.88 9.27
N GLY A 119 -13.91 -12.56 8.11
CA GLY A 119 -14.05 -11.25 7.47
C GLY A 119 -13.37 -10.09 8.20
N LYS A 120 -12.70 -10.32 9.34
CA LYS A 120 -12.18 -9.26 10.25
C LYS A 120 -10.65 -9.07 10.24
N GLY A 121 -9.92 -9.69 9.31
CA GLY A 121 -8.44 -9.65 9.31
C GLY A 121 -7.80 -8.27 9.08
N GLN A 122 -8.58 -7.21 8.85
CA GLN A 122 -8.10 -5.82 8.83
C GLN A 122 -7.38 -5.40 10.12
N ARG A 123 -7.80 -5.90 11.29
CA ARG A 123 -7.23 -5.49 12.59
C ARG A 123 -5.78 -5.96 12.77
N ILE A 124 -5.38 -7.04 12.12
CA ILE A 124 -4.04 -7.63 12.23
C ILE A 124 -2.99 -6.80 11.45
N LEU A 125 -3.44 -6.04 10.45
CA LEU A 125 -2.59 -5.27 9.54
C LEU A 125 -2.54 -3.76 9.89
N LYS A 126 -3.31 -3.31 10.89
CA LYS A 126 -3.21 -1.92 11.38
C LYS A 126 -1.88 -1.69 12.09
#